data_AF-A0A536HM74-F1
#
_entry.id   AF-A0A536HM74-F1
#
_cell.length_a   1.000
_cell.length_b   1.000
_cell.length_c   1.000
_cell.angle_alpha   90.00
_cell.angle_beta   90.00
_cell.angle_gamma   90.00
#
_symmetry.space_group_name_H-M   'P 1'
#
loop_
_entity.id
_entity.type
_entity.pdbx_description
1 polymer ?
#
loop_
_entity_poly.entity_id
_entity_poly.type
_entity_poly.pdbx_seq_one_letter_code
_entity_poly.pdbx_strand_id
1 'polypeptide(L)'
;MGGPAVTTSITGLANAPSNALDTARVLVHYKVDVSAVTKSEIEASVGARLHKTIPDIGVRVLDVPADGRAHAEQVLGGRGEVDFVEPDVVARPQDNLPSDPSFPANYAVGGGAWGWTMTHTTQAWDITKGDNAVVIAILDTGIKPNGLSDFNGQISSTWNVINSTADASTTAGSHGTYVAGIAGLAIDNGTGGAGFCPRCKLMIVQVGTDAGAYMSDIATGLTWAADHGARVANMNWASIVDSATMQSPTSYAHSKGVVMTAAAGNSNCDCPTYPAAGPYVLGVAGVDNSGNKAGDSNYGSWVAIAAPEGNMTSWPLINGAPGYAPVGGTSSAAPVVAGIAGLLFSANTVVTMRRSSRP
;
A
#
# COMPACT_ATOMS: atom_id res chain seq x y z
N MET A 1 -20.29 -2.83 46.07
CA MET A 1 -20.47 -4.23 45.64
C MET A 1 -21.12 -4.16 44.26
N GLY A 2 -20.43 -4.08 43.14
CA GLY A 2 -19.41 -5.00 42.61
C GLY A 2 -19.99 -5.54 41.29
N GLY A 3 -19.85 -4.78 40.19
CA GLY A 3 -20.38 -5.14 38.87
C GLY A 3 -19.51 -6.18 38.16
N PRO A 4 -20.05 -6.99 37.23
CA PRO A 4 -19.32 -8.07 36.58
C PRO A 4 -18.36 -7.51 35.54
N ALA A 5 -17.11 -7.99 35.58
CA ALA A 5 -16.08 -7.70 34.60
C ALA A 5 -16.37 -8.47 33.29
N VAL A 6 -16.33 -7.76 32.17
CA VAL A 6 -16.38 -8.34 30.83
C VAL A 6 -14.94 -8.73 30.45
N THR A 7 -14.65 -10.02 30.40
CA THR A 7 -13.42 -10.56 29.80
C THR A 7 -13.59 -10.68 28.29
N THR A 8 -12.85 -9.88 27.53
CA THR A 8 -12.79 -9.96 26.07
C THR A 8 -11.70 -10.96 25.66
N SER A 9 -12.10 -12.12 25.15
CA SER A 9 -11.20 -13.12 24.58
C SER A 9 -10.76 -12.70 23.18
N ILE A 10 -9.47 -12.51 22.95
CA ILE A 10 -8.93 -12.26 21.60
C ILE A 10 -8.43 -13.58 21.03
N THR A 11 -9.30 -14.30 20.30
CA THR A 11 -8.94 -15.48 19.51
C THR A 11 -8.77 -15.08 18.06
N GLY A 12 -7.53 -15.12 17.54
CA GLY A 12 -7.29 -14.92 16.11
C GLY A 12 -5.86 -14.51 15.75
N LEU A 13 -4.87 -15.37 15.99
CA LEU A 13 -3.59 -15.29 15.30
C LEU A 13 -3.37 -16.62 14.58
N ALA A 14 -3.46 -16.59 13.26
CA ALA A 14 -3.23 -17.73 12.39
C ALA A 14 -1.74 -18.15 12.44
N ASN A 15 -1.53 -19.46 12.55
CA ASN A 15 -0.20 -20.10 12.55
C ASN A 15 0.50 -19.89 11.19
N ALA A 16 1.71 -19.34 11.23
CA ALA A 16 2.64 -19.30 10.11
C ALA A 16 3.37 -20.66 9.95
N PRO A 17 3.84 -21.04 8.75
CA PRO A 17 4.41 -22.37 8.52
C PRO A 17 5.79 -22.52 9.17
N SER A 18 5.98 -23.68 9.81
CA SER A 18 7.13 -24.09 10.59
C SER A 18 8.33 -24.46 9.72
N ASN A 19 9.44 -23.73 9.91
CA ASN A 19 10.79 -24.18 9.53
C ASN A 19 11.88 -23.50 10.38
N ALA A 20 11.59 -23.30 11.67
CA ALA A 20 12.58 -22.91 12.67
C ALA A 20 12.59 -23.98 13.77
N LEU A 21 13.77 -24.33 14.28
CA LEU A 21 13.95 -25.25 15.40
C LEU A 21 12.89 -24.98 16.48
N ASP A 22 12.15 -26.03 16.86
CA ASP A 22 10.95 -26.03 17.71
C ASP A 22 11.29 -25.60 19.16
N THR A 23 11.64 -24.32 19.31
CA THR A 23 12.25 -23.75 20.51
C THR A 23 11.56 -22.44 20.89
N ALA A 24 11.31 -22.27 22.18
CA ALA A 24 10.89 -21.01 22.79
C ALA A 24 12.09 -20.34 23.47
N ARG A 25 11.92 -19.11 23.96
CA ARG A 25 12.98 -18.39 24.69
C ARG A 25 12.53 -17.89 26.06
N VAL A 26 13.47 -17.90 26.99
CA VAL A 26 13.33 -17.29 28.32
C VAL A 26 14.51 -16.37 28.61
N LEU A 27 14.25 -15.29 29.35
CA LEU A 27 15.23 -14.39 29.92
C LEU A 27 15.48 -14.81 31.37
N VAL A 28 16.74 -14.97 31.75
CA VAL A 28 17.13 -15.36 33.11
C VAL A 28 18.15 -14.38 33.65
N HIS A 29 17.87 -13.82 34.83
CA HIS A 29 18.82 -13.07 35.61
C HIS A 29 19.21 -13.87 36.85
N TYR A 30 20.51 -13.99 37.09
CA TYR A 30 21.07 -14.69 38.24
C TYR A 30 21.60 -13.69 39.26
N LYS A 31 21.59 -14.07 40.53
CA LYS A 31 22.21 -13.27 41.60
C LYS A 31 23.72 -13.11 41.35
N VAL A 32 24.26 -11.99 41.85
CA VAL A 32 25.63 -11.50 41.54
C VAL A 32 26.74 -12.55 41.77
N ASP A 33 26.58 -13.40 42.78
CA ASP A 33 27.62 -14.36 43.20
C ASP A 33 27.50 -15.77 42.59
N VAL A 34 26.56 -15.98 41.67
CA VAL A 34 26.35 -17.30 41.06
C VAL A 34 27.46 -17.55 40.02
N SER A 35 28.23 -18.61 40.23
CA SER A 35 29.34 -19.00 39.35
C SER A 35 28.86 -19.37 37.93
N ALA A 36 29.73 -19.22 36.92
CA ALA A 36 29.40 -19.60 35.55
C ALA A 36 29.06 -21.11 35.42
N VAL A 37 29.74 -21.96 36.20
CA VAL A 37 29.49 -23.41 36.24
C VAL A 37 28.10 -23.70 36.78
N THR A 38 27.74 -23.09 37.90
CA THR A 38 26.41 -23.23 38.53
C THR A 38 25.29 -22.74 37.60
N LYS A 39 25.50 -21.62 36.88
CA LYS A 39 24.55 -21.13 35.87
C LYS A 39 24.31 -22.17 34.78
N SER A 40 25.39 -22.75 34.23
CA SER A 40 25.29 -23.77 33.18
C SER A 40 24.64 -25.08 33.65
N GLU A 41 24.88 -25.51 34.89
CA GLU A 41 24.21 -26.68 35.47
C GLU A 41 22.70 -26.45 35.66
N ILE A 42 22.32 -25.26 36.14
CA ILE A 42 20.92 -24.87 36.29
C ILE A 42 20.22 -24.80 34.92
N GLU A 43 20.86 -24.18 33.92
CA GLU A 43 20.36 -24.12 32.54
C GLU A 43 20.16 -25.51 31.94
N ALA A 44 21.14 -26.39 32.09
CA ALA A 44 21.06 -27.77 31.60
C ALA A 44 19.91 -28.57 32.25
N SER A 45 19.55 -28.27 33.52
CA SER A 45 18.48 -28.97 34.24
C SER A 45 17.08 -28.82 33.62
N VAL A 46 16.88 -27.80 32.78
CA VAL A 46 15.63 -27.56 32.04
C VAL A 46 15.78 -27.78 30.53
N GLY A 47 16.89 -28.37 30.09
CA GLY A 47 17.19 -28.55 28.67
C GLY A 47 17.45 -27.23 27.93
N ALA A 48 17.80 -26.16 28.65
CA ALA A 48 18.08 -24.87 28.04
C ALA A 48 19.47 -24.83 27.39
N ARG A 49 19.57 -24.13 26.26
CA ARG A 49 20.83 -23.75 25.62
C ARG A 49 20.99 -22.24 25.69
N LEU A 50 22.18 -21.78 26.06
CA LEU A 50 22.49 -20.35 26.00
C LEU A 50 22.42 -19.85 24.55
N HIS A 51 21.54 -18.89 24.30
CA HIS A 51 21.40 -18.18 23.03
C HIS A 51 22.36 -16.99 22.97
N LYS A 52 22.26 -16.08 23.95
CA LYS A 52 23.14 -14.91 24.11
C LYS A 52 23.15 -14.40 25.54
N THR A 53 24.03 -13.45 25.84
CA THR A 53 24.00 -12.67 27.09
C THR A 53 23.72 -11.21 26.77
N ILE A 54 23.14 -10.48 27.74
CA ILE A 54 22.95 -9.02 27.71
C ILE A 54 23.79 -8.47 28.88
N PRO A 55 25.10 -8.23 28.68
CA PRO A 55 26.05 -7.99 29.77
C PRO A 55 25.68 -6.78 30.63
N ASP A 56 25.16 -5.72 30.02
CA ASP A 56 24.83 -4.45 30.70
C ASP A 56 23.77 -4.60 31.79
N ILE A 57 22.93 -5.65 31.71
CA ILE A 57 21.87 -5.96 32.69
C ILE A 57 22.01 -7.35 33.30
N GLY A 58 23.13 -8.06 33.05
CA GLY A 58 23.38 -9.38 33.62
C GLY A 58 22.43 -10.50 33.17
N VAL A 59 21.62 -10.29 32.12
CA VAL A 59 20.60 -11.24 31.65
C VAL A 59 21.18 -12.25 30.67
N ARG A 60 20.71 -13.50 30.75
CA ARG A 60 21.01 -14.58 29.82
C ARG A 60 19.74 -14.94 29.06
N VAL A 61 19.85 -15.01 27.73
CA VAL A 61 18.76 -15.44 26.84
C VAL A 61 18.98 -16.91 26.55
N LEU A 62 17.99 -17.73 26.85
CA LEU A 62 18.07 -19.18 26.72
C LEU A 62 17.06 -19.68 25.70
N ASP A 63 17.49 -20.52 24.76
CA ASP A 63 16.60 -21.33 23.94
C ASP A 63 16.19 -22.59 24.72
N VAL A 64 14.89 -22.86 24.82
CA VAL A 64 14.30 -24.03 25.49
C VAL A 64 13.39 -24.78 24.51
N PRO A 65 13.06 -26.07 24.73
CA PRO A 65 12.06 -26.76 23.92
C PRO A 65 10.73 -25.97 23.86
N ALA A 66 10.06 -25.93 22.70
CA ALA A 66 8.86 -25.11 22.48
C ALA A 66 7.73 -25.37 23.51
N ASP A 67 7.54 -26.62 23.91
CA ASP A 67 6.60 -27.04 24.96
C ASP A 67 7.18 -26.92 26.39
N GLY A 68 8.51 -26.79 26.50
CA GLY A 68 9.26 -26.70 27.75
C GLY A 68 9.32 -25.32 28.39
N ARG A 69 8.79 -24.26 27.76
CA ARG A 69 8.89 -22.88 28.27
C ARG A 69 8.30 -22.73 29.67
N ALA A 70 7.06 -23.17 29.88
CA ALA A 70 6.39 -23.05 31.18
C ALA A 70 7.10 -23.87 32.27
N HIS A 71 7.64 -25.04 31.90
CA HIS A 71 8.45 -25.86 32.80
C HIS A 71 9.76 -25.16 33.17
N ALA A 72 10.46 -24.56 32.21
CA ALA A 72 11.68 -23.81 32.45
C ALA A 72 11.44 -22.60 33.36
N GLU A 73 10.39 -21.81 33.11
CA GLU A 73 9.99 -20.70 33.97
C GLU A 73 9.72 -21.17 35.42
N GLN A 74 8.99 -22.27 35.58
CA GLN A 74 8.70 -22.82 36.91
C GLN A 74 9.96 -23.32 37.64
N VAL A 75 10.80 -24.12 36.97
CA VAL A 75 11.99 -24.72 37.60
C VAL A 75 13.04 -23.67 37.90
N LEU A 76 13.31 -22.76 36.96
CA LEU A 76 14.30 -21.70 37.15
C LEU A 76 13.81 -20.67 38.17
N GLY A 77 12.53 -20.30 38.15
CA GLY A 77 11.94 -19.36 39.10
C GLY A 77 11.90 -19.88 40.54
N GLY A 78 11.97 -21.21 40.72
CA GLY A 78 12.10 -21.84 42.03
C GLY A 78 13.52 -21.92 42.60
N ARG A 79 14.55 -21.50 41.83
CA ARG A 79 15.95 -21.57 42.27
C ARG A 79 16.33 -20.39 43.15
N GLY A 80 17.03 -20.64 44.24
CA GLY A 80 17.53 -19.58 45.13
C GLY A 80 18.60 -18.70 44.48
N GLU A 81 19.22 -19.19 43.41
CA GLU A 81 20.28 -18.56 42.61
C GLU A 81 19.72 -17.61 41.52
N VAL A 82 18.46 -17.79 41.13
CA VAL A 82 17.79 -17.01 40.10
C VAL A 82 17.12 -15.80 40.77
N ASP A 83 17.35 -14.62 40.20
CA ASP A 83 16.70 -13.39 40.63
C ASP A 83 15.35 -13.23 39.94
N PHE A 84 15.32 -13.43 38.62
CA PHE A 84 14.08 -13.59 37.87
C PHE A 84 14.26 -14.49 36.64
N VAL A 85 13.14 -15.05 36.21
CA VAL A 85 12.97 -15.70 34.91
C VAL A 85 11.65 -15.23 34.31
N GLU A 86 11.66 -14.91 33.02
CA GLU A 86 10.47 -14.47 32.30
C GLU A 86 10.54 -14.91 30.82
N PRO A 87 9.41 -14.97 30.11
CA PRO A 87 9.43 -15.31 28.69
C PRO A 87 10.07 -14.20 27.85
N ASP A 88 10.97 -14.58 26.93
CA ASP A 88 11.47 -13.69 25.88
C ASP A 88 10.47 -13.70 24.72
N VAL A 89 9.47 -12.82 24.79
CA VAL A 89 8.40 -12.75 23.81
C VAL A 89 8.77 -11.87 22.64
N VAL A 90 8.30 -12.24 21.45
CA VAL A 90 8.47 -11.43 20.25
C VAL A 90 7.65 -10.14 20.39
N ALA A 91 8.32 -9.01 20.63
CA ALA A 91 7.75 -7.70 20.41
C ALA A 91 7.55 -7.49 18.90
N ARG A 92 6.34 -7.11 18.48
CA ARG A 92 6.01 -6.82 17.08
C ARG A 92 5.93 -5.30 16.85
N PRO A 93 6.37 -4.78 15.69
CA PRO A 93 6.12 -3.39 15.31
C PRO A 93 4.64 -3.03 15.44
N GLN A 94 4.35 -1.83 15.96
CA GLN A 94 3.00 -1.27 16.03
C GLN A 94 2.76 -0.42 14.78
N ASP A 95 2.63 -1.07 13.62
CA ASP A 95 2.29 -0.36 12.39
C ASP A 95 0.77 -0.10 12.38
N ASN A 96 0.36 1.15 12.13
CA ASN A 96 -1.06 1.53 12.00
C ASN A 96 -1.63 1.05 10.66
N LEU A 97 -1.82 -0.26 10.55
CA LEU A 97 -2.36 -0.88 9.34
C LEU A 97 -3.89 -0.68 9.26
N PRO A 98 -4.44 -0.56 8.04
CA PRO A 98 -5.88 -0.56 7.80
C PRO A 98 -6.54 -1.82 8.39
N SER A 99 -7.70 -1.65 9.01
CA SER A 99 -8.50 -2.77 9.56
C SER A 99 -9.35 -3.49 8.50
N ASP A 100 -9.21 -3.11 7.22
CA ASP A 100 -10.08 -3.55 6.13
C ASP A 100 -9.87 -5.05 5.78
N PRO A 101 -10.94 -5.85 5.60
CA PRO A 101 -10.84 -7.32 5.52
C PRO A 101 -10.02 -7.88 4.34
N SER A 102 -9.89 -7.11 3.25
CA SER A 102 -9.11 -7.49 2.06
C SER A 102 -7.76 -6.79 2.01
N PHE A 103 -7.43 -5.94 3.00
CA PHE A 103 -6.07 -5.43 3.16
C PHE A 103 -5.15 -6.58 3.60
N PRO A 104 -4.03 -6.83 2.89
CA PRO A 104 -3.27 -8.04 3.15
C PRO A 104 -2.55 -8.02 4.50
N ALA A 105 -2.81 -9.04 5.33
CA ALA A 105 -2.23 -9.17 6.66
C ALA A 105 -0.71 -9.49 6.68
N ASN A 106 -0.15 -10.00 5.57
CA ASN A 106 1.28 -10.24 5.46
C ASN A 106 1.99 -8.97 4.98
N TYR A 107 2.48 -8.21 5.94
CA TYR A 107 3.23 -6.97 5.76
C TYR A 107 4.71 -7.27 5.48
N ALA A 108 5.01 -7.61 4.24
CA ALA A 108 6.36 -7.81 3.76
C ALA A 108 6.42 -7.49 2.26
N VAL A 109 7.61 -7.18 1.76
CA VAL A 109 7.89 -7.02 0.33
C VAL A 109 7.60 -8.32 -0.46
N GLY A 110 7.60 -9.48 0.21
CA GLY A 110 7.12 -10.77 -0.33
C GLY A 110 5.68 -11.15 0.05
N GLY A 111 4.94 -10.28 0.75
CA GLY A 111 3.57 -10.48 1.21
C GLY A 111 2.53 -9.77 0.34
N GLY A 112 1.25 -9.88 0.68
CA GLY A 112 0.19 -9.26 -0.12
C GLY A 112 0.20 -7.72 -0.09
N ALA A 113 0.71 -7.10 0.99
CA ALA A 113 0.76 -5.64 1.15
C ALA A 113 2.08 -5.04 0.63
N TRP A 114 2.79 -5.76 -0.23
CA TRP A 114 4.14 -5.39 -0.66
C TRP A 114 4.20 -4.02 -1.33
N GLY A 115 3.18 -3.60 -2.09
CA GLY A 115 3.19 -2.30 -2.76
C GLY A 115 3.16 -1.12 -1.78
N TRP A 116 2.34 -1.21 -0.73
CA TRP A 116 2.34 -0.23 0.39
C TRP A 116 3.66 -0.26 1.15
N THR A 117 4.24 -1.45 1.32
CA THR A 117 5.53 -1.62 2.02
C THR A 117 6.68 -1.00 1.22
N MET A 118 6.78 -1.31 -0.08
CA MET A 118 7.85 -0.84 -0.97
C MET A 118 7.85 0.69 -1.10
N THR A 119 6.67 1.29 -1.07
CA THR A 119 6.50 2.75 -1.19
C THR A 119 6.55 3.47 0.15
N HIS A 120 6.67 2.73 1.26
CA HIS A 120 6.58 3.27 2.62
C HIS A 120 5.26 4.02 2.91
N THR A 121 4.17 3.61 2.26
CA THR A 121 2.88 4.33 2.33
C THR A 121 2.25 4.23 3.71
N THR A 122 2.36 3.08 4.37
CA THR A 122 1.89 2.88 5.75
C THR A 122 2.62 3.76 6.75
N GLN A 123 3.92 3.97 6.59
CA GLN A 123 4.67 4.96 7.39
C GLN A 123 4.27 6.39 7.04
N ALA A 124 3.96 6.67 5.77
CA ALA A 124 3.44 7.97 5.36
C ALA A 124 2.08 8.26 6.02
N TRP A 125 1.24 7.24 6.26
CA TRP A 125 -0.03 7.38 6.97
C TRP A 125 0.08 7.77 8.44
N ASP A 126 1.23 7.53 9.08
CA ASP A 126 1.52 8.06 10.41
C ASP A 126 1.73 9.59 10.40
N ILE A 127 2.05 10.17 9.23
CA ILE A 127 2.16 11.62 9.02
C ILE A 127 0.83 12.19 8.52
N THR A 128 0.27 11.64 7.45
CA THR A 128 -1.04 12.00 6.92
C THR A 128 -1.67 10.85 6.16
N LYS A 129 -2.98 10.66 6.36
CA LYS A 129 -3.81 9.74 5.57
C LYS A 129 -4.44 10.44 4.35
N GLY A 130 -4.10 11.70 4.10
CA GLY A 130 -4.71 12.56 3.08
C GLY A 130 -5.61 13.65 3.66
N ASP A 131 -6.04 14.58 2.80
CA ASP A 131 -6.95 15.69 3.10
C ASP A 131 -8.12 15.70 2.10
N ASN A 132 -9.34 15.95 2.59
CA ASN A 132 -10.54 15.93 1.75
C ASN A 132 -10.61 17.12 0.76
N ALA A 133 -9.77 18.13 0.91
CA ALA A 133 -9.60 19.22 -0.04
C ALA A 133 -8.68 18.84 -1.22
N VAL A 134 -7.94 17.72 -1.13
CA VAL A 134 -7.09 17.23 -2.22
C VAL A 134 -7.90 16.29 -3.11
N VAL A 135 -8.10 16.71 -4.36
CA VAL A 135 -8.87 15.95 -5.36
C VAL A 135 -7.91 15.25 -6.34
N ILE A 136 -8.08 13.93 -6.49
CA ILE A 136 -7.41 13.09 -7.47
C ILE A 136 -8.42 12.75 -8.57
N ALA A 137 -8.18 13.26 -9.78
CA ALA A 137 -8.98 12.93 -10.96
C ALA A 137 -8.52 11.62 -11.58
N ILE A 138 -9.49 10.73 -11.86
CA ILE A 138 -9.28 9.44 -12.52
C ILE A 138 -9.91 9.53 -13.90
N LEU A 139 -9.07 9.71 -14.92
CA LEU A 139 -9.48 9.83 -16.32
C LEU A 139 -9.45 8.45 -16.96
N ASP A 140 -10.56 7.73 -16.89
CA ASP A 140 -10.61 6.30 -17.19
C ASP A 140 -11.98 5.88 -17.76
N THR A 141 -12.39 4.62 -17.57
CA THR A 141 -13.62 4.04 -18.12
C THR A 141 -14.90 4.39 -17.35
N GLY A 142 -14.81 5.30 -16.37
CA GLY A 142 -15.88 5.60 -15.43
C GLY A 142 -15.82 4.71 -14.18
N ILE A 143 -16.92 4.66 -13.43
CA ILE A 143 -17.02 3.91 -12.18
C ILE A 143 -18.24 3.00 -12.15
N LYS A 144 -18.10 1.80 -11.58
CA LYS A 144 -19.23 0.88 -11.37
C LYS A 144 -20.23 1.51 -10.41
N PRO A 145 -21.54 1.54 -10.73
CA PRO A 145 -22.53 2.19 -9.85
C PRO A 145 -22.84 1.38 -8.58
N ASN A 146 -22.54 0.07 -8.56
CA ASN A 146 -22.92 -0.85 -7.49
C ASN A 146 -21.70 -1.43 -6.76
N GLY A 147 -21.89 -1.81 -5.49
CA GLY A 147 -20.83 -2.42 -4.67
C GLY A 147 -19.73 -1.44 -4.22
N LEU A 148 -20.03 -0.15 -4.23
CA LEU A 148 -19.12 0.94 -3.91
C LEU A 148 -19.01 1.24 -2.41
N SER A 149 -19.36 0.31 -1.50
CA SER A 149 -19.32 0.62 -0.06
C SER A 149 -17.93 1.04 0.41
N ASP A 150 -16.87 0.57 -0.26
CA ASP A 150 -15.48 0.93 0.01
C ASP A 150 -15.08 2.31 -0.58
N PHE A 151 -15.89 2.84 -1.49
CA PHE A 151 -15.80 4.21 -2.00
C PHE A 151 -16.71 5.20 -1.25
N ASN A 152 -17.38 4.77 -0.18
CA ASN A 152 -18.33 5.63 0.55
C ASN A 152 -17.65 6.92 1.02
N GLY A 153 -18.18 8.04 0.56
CA GLY A 153 -17.65 9.36 0.85
C GLY A 153 -16.36 9.73 0.10
N GLN A 154 -15.77 8.86 -0.72
CA GLN A 154 -14.54 9.15 -1.47
C GLN A 154 -14.79 9.96 -2.75
N ILE A 155 -15.88 9.69 -3.45
CA ILE A 155 -16.20 10.34 -4.73
C ILE A 155 -16.78 11.74 -4.46
N SER A 156 -16.09 12.77 -4.96
CA SER A 156 -16.51 14.18 -4.85
C SER A 156 -17.31 14.67 -6.05
N SER A 157 -16.96 14.21 -7.25
CA SER A 157 -17.62 14.62 -8.49
C SER A 157 -17.41 13.58 -9.58
N THR A 158 -18.32 13.57 -10.55
CA THR A 158 -18.29 12.69 -11.72
C THR A 158 -18.55 13.48 -12.98
N TRP A 159 -17.88 13.12 -14.07
CA TRP A 159 -18.11 13.69 -15.39
C TRP A 159 -17.87 12.66 -16.48
N ASN A 160 -18.73 12.65 -17.49
CA ASN A 160 -18.65 11.77 -18.63
C ASN A 160 -18.44 12.61 -19.88
N VAL A 161 -17.23 12.54 -20.43
CA VAL A 161 -16.83 13.30 -21.61
C VAL A 161 -17.54 12.78 -22.86
N ILE A 162 -17.80 11.46 -22.94
CA ILE A 162 -18.33 10.79 -24.12
C ILE A 162 -19.74 11.29 -24.46
N ASN A 163 -20.57 11.53 -23.43
CA ASN A 163 -21.95 12.00 -23.61
C ASN A 163 -22.22 13.37 -22.97
N SER A 164 -21.19 14.03 -22.41
CA SER A 164 -21.29 15.35 -21.78
C SER A 164 -22.30 15.43 -20.63
N THR A 165 -22.27 14.44 -19.73
CA THR A 165 -23.17 14.39 -18.56
C THR A 165 -22.38 14.19 -17.26
N ALA A 166 -23.02 14.41 -16.11
CA ALA A 166 -22.44 14.05 -14.82
C ALA A 166 -22.44 12.53 -14.55
N ASP A 167 -23.15 11.74 -15.36
CA ASP A 167 -23.24 10.29 -15.19
C ASP A 167 -22.02 9.58 -15.80
N ALA A 168 -21.02 9.34 -14.95
CA ALA A 168 -19.84 8.54 -15.27
C ALA A 168 -19.98 7.07 -14.87
N SER A 169 -21.22 6.59 -14.70
CA SER A 169 -21.45 5.18 -14.39
C SER A 169 -21.12 4.33 -15.61
N THR A 170 -20.41 3.22 -15.38
CA THR A 170 -20.13 2.26 -16.44
C THR A 170 -20.75 0.89 -16.18
N THR A 171 -21.48 0.39 -17.16
CA THR A 171 -21.95 -1.00 -17.21
C THR A 171 -20.88 -1.91 -17.81
N ALA A 172 -20.05 -1.37 -18.71
CA ALA A 172 -18.95 -2.06 -19.37
C ALA A 172 -17.63 -1.80 -18.63
N GLY A 173 -17.04 -2.86 -18.11
CA GLY A 173 -15.69 -2.78 -17.58
C GLY A 173 -15.52 -2.35 -16.14
N SER A 174 -14.38 -2.75 -15.59
CA SER A 174 -13.94 -2.58 -14.21
C SER A 174 -12.75 -1.63 -14.09
N HIS A 175 -12.18 -1.20 -15.22
CA HIS A 175 -10.84 -0.59 -15.27
C HIS A 175 -10.76 0.68 -14.41
N GLY A 176 -11.57 1.69 -14.72
CA GLY A 176 -11.59 2.94 -13.96
C GLY A 176 -11.97 2.75 -12.49
N THR A 177 -12.77 1.74 -12.16
CA THR A 177 -13.15 1.47 -10.77
C THR A 177 -11.97 0.95 -9.97
N TYR A 178 -11.21 -0.02 -10.47
CA TYR A 178 -10.07 -0.52 -9.72
C TYR A 178 -8.94 0.50 -9.67
N VAL A 179 -8.74 1.28 -10.73
CA VAL A 179 -7.75 2.37 -10.79
C VAL A 179 -8.06 3.43 -9.74
N ALA A 180 -9.33 3.85 -9.66
CA ALA A 180 -9.80 4.75 -8.62
C ALA A 180 -9.60 4.16 -7.23
N GLY A 181 -9.77 2.85 -7.11
CA GLY A 181 -9.63 2.15 -5.85
C GLY A 181 -8.19 2.17 -5.32
N ILE A 182 -7.22 1.85 -6.16
CA ILE A 182 -5.79 1.95 -5.82
C ILE A 182 -5.44 3.38 -5.37
N ALA A 183 -5.92 4.40 -6.08
CA ALA A 183 -5.59 5.78 -5.75
C ALA A 183 -6.14 6.22 -4.38
N GLY A 184 -7.38 5.84 -4.03
CA GLY A 184 -8.06 6.45 -2.88
C GLY A 184 -9.32 5.73 -2.36
N LEU A 185 -9.34 4.39 -2.30
CA LEU A 185 -10.29 3.71 -1.41
C LEU A 185 -10.17 4.24 0.02
N ALA A 186 -11.31 4.28 0.72
CA ALA A 186 -11.30 4.54 2.15
C ALA A 186 -10.53 3.43 2.88
N ILE A 187 -10.11 3.73 4.11
CA ILE A 187 -9.60 2.72 5.04
C ILE A 187 -10.40 2.76 6.33
N ASP A 188 -10.27 1.70 7.12
CA ASP A 188 -10.87 1.55 8.43
C ASP A 188 -12.40 1.61 8.40
N ASN A 189 -13.01 1.14 7.29
CA ASN A 189 -14.46 1.17 7.08
C ASN A 189 -15.11 -0.22 7.24
N GLY A 190 -14.30 -1.26 7.50
CA GLY A 190 -14.76 -2.65 7.66
C GLY A 190 -15.10 -3.37 6.36
N THR A 191 -14.70 -2.82 5.21
CA THR A 191 -14.96 -3.34 3.87
C THR A 191 -13.66 -3.31 3.06
N GLY A 192 -13.43 -4.34 2.25
CA GLY A 192 -12.54 -4.18 1.10
C GLY A 192 -11.08 -3.91 1.42
N GLY A 193 -10.48 -3.03 0.63
CA GLY A 193 -9.04 -2.79 0.57
C GLY A 193 -8.62 -1.45 1.17
N ALA A 194 -7.50 -0.92 0.69
CA ALA A 194 -7.01 0.40 1.07
C ALA A 194 -6.54 1.14 -0.17
N GLY A 195 -6.85 2.43 -0.27
CA GLY A 195 -6.27 3.30 -1.28
C GLY A 195 -4.97 3.92 -0.79
N PHE A 196 -4.12 4.40 -1.68
CA PHE A 196 -2.86 5.05 -1.30
C PHE A 196 -3.08 6.42 -0.62
N CYS A 197 -4.08 7.21 -1.04
CA CYS A 197 -4.53 8.41 -0.32
C CYS A 197 -5.97 8.26 0.19
N PRO A 198 -6.18 7.58 1.32
CA PRO A 198 -7.53 7.17 1.73
C PRO A 198 -8.42 8.29 2.29
N ARG A 199 -7.90 9.51 2.45
CA ARG A 199 -8.70 10.70 2.81
C ARG A 199 -8.75 11.76 1.70
N CYS A 200 -8.04 11.56 0.59
CA CYS A 200 -8.22 12.38 -0.61
C CYS A 200 -9.62 12.18 -1.19
N LYS A 201 -10.10 13.08 -2.05
CA LYS A 201 -11.31 12.85 -2.83
C LYS A 201 -11.01 12.41 -4.24
N LEU A 202 -11.90 11.61 -4.80
CA LEU A 202 -11.82 11.13 -6.16
C LEU A 202 -12.77 11.95 -7.05
N MET A 203 -12.27 12.36 -8.21
CA MET A 203 -13.05 12.94 -9.29
C MET A 203 -13.05 11.94 -10.45
N ILE A 204 -14.18 11.31 -10.72
CA ILE A 204 -14.26 10.29 -11.77
C ILE A 204 -14.58 10.95 -13.10
N VAL A 205 -13.66 10.87 -14.06
CA VAL A 205 -13.82 11.45 -15.39
C VAL A 205 -13.81 10.32 -16.42
N GLN A 206 -14.97 9.98 -16.95
CA GLN A 206 -15.09 8.96 -17.99
C GLN A 206 -14.67 9.56 -19.33
N VAL A 207 -13.55 9.07 -19.87
CA VAL A 207 -12.96 9.48 -21.16
C VAL A 207 -12.92 8.35 -22.18
N GLY A 208 -13.31 7.14 -21.76
CA GLY A 208 -13.33 5.97 -22.62
C GLY A 208 -14.15 4.83 -22.06
N THR A 209 -13.96 3.67 -22.65
CA THR A 209 -14.53 2.38 -22.22
C THR A 209 -13.42 1.33 -22.25
N ASP A 210 -13.71 0.09 -21.87
CA ASP A 210 -12.74 -1.00 -22.01
C ASP A 210 -12.32 -1.26 -23.47
N ALA A 211 -13.07 -0.75 -24.45
CA ALA A 211 -12.67 -0.79 -25.86
C ALA A 211 -11.59 0.25 -26.22
N GLY A 212 -11.30 1.19 -25.32
CA GLY A 212 -10.34 2.27 -25.50
C GLY A 212 -10.92 3.65 -25.24
N ALA A 213 -10.05 4.65 -25.37
CA ALA A 213 -10.36 6.07 -25.27
C ALA A 213 -9.77 6.82 -26.47
N TYR A 214 -10.47 7.85 -26.95
CA TYR A 214 -9.90 8.77 -27.92
C TYR A 214 -9.01 9.80 -27.24
N MET A 215 -7.90 10.18 -27.87
CA MET A 215 -7.02 11.24 -27.35
C MET A 215 -7.76 12.58 -27.18
N SER A 216 -8.78 12.87 -28.00
CA SER A 216 -9.64 14.05 -27.85
C SER A 216 -10.43 14.04 -26.54
N ASP A 217 -10.87 12.86 -26.10
CA ASP A 217 -11.70 12.72 -24.91
C ASP A 217 -10.82 12.78 -23.66
N ILE A 218 -9.62 12.20 -23.71
CA ILE A 218 -8.60 12.35 -22.66
C ILE A 218 -8.21 13.83 -22.52
N ALA A 219 -7.94 14.53 -23.63
CA ALA A 219 -7.63 15.96 -23.66
C ALA A 219 -8.74 16.82 -23.02
N THR A 220 -9.99 16.54 -23.40
CA THR A 220 -11.17 17.25 -22.88
C THR A 220 -11.36 16.96 -21.40
N GLY A 221 -11.23 15.70 -20.99
CA GLY A 221 -11.33 15.29 -19.59
C GLY A 221 -10.24 15.91 -18.71
N LEU A 222 -9.01 16.02 -19.21
CA LEU A 222 -7.89 16.62 -18.47
C LEU A 222 -8.09 18.11 -18.25
N THR A 223 -8.54 18.82 -19.29
CA THR A 223 -8.89 20.24 -19.20
C THR A 223 -10.02 20.45 -18.20
N TRP A 224 -11.08 19.64 -18.30
CA TRP A 224 -12.21 19.69 -17.37
C TRP A 224 -11.78 19.44 -15.93
N ALA A 225 -10.98 18.40 -15.67
CA ALA A 225 -10.51 18.07 -14.34
C ALA A 225 -9.67 19.21 -13.73
N ALA A 226 -8.78 19.81 -14.51
CA ALA A 226 -7.98 20.96 -14.09
C ALA A 226 -8.83 22.20 -13.79
N ASP A 227 -9.92 22.40 -14.52
CA ASP A 227 -10.88 23.49 -14.27
C ASP A 227 -11.74 23.27 -13.02
N HIS A 228 -11.96 22.01 -12.63
CA HIS A 228 -12.85 21.63 -11.54
C HIS A 228 -12.11 21.24 -10.25
N GLY A 229 -10.84 21.66 -10.11
CA GLY A 229 -10.12 21.61 -8.84
C GLY A 229 -9.31 20.34 -8.59
N ALA A 230 -9.08 19.51 -9.62
CA ALA A 230 -8.14 18.39 -9.48
C ALA A 230 -6.74 18.91 -9.11
N ARG A 231 -6.08 18.27 -8.15
CA ARG A 231 -4.66 18.49 -7.81
C ARG A 231 -3.76 17.44 -8.45
N VAL A 232 -4.31 16.25 -8.67
CA VAL A 232 -3.66 15.14 -9.35
C VAL A 232 -4.59 14.63 -10.44
N ALA A 233 -4.06 14.24 -11.60
CA ALA A 233 -4.80 13.58 -12.67
C ALA A 233 -4.09 12.29 -13.09
N ASN A 234 -4.76 11.15 -12.96
CA ASN A 234 -4.26 9.85 -13.39
C ASN A 234 -4.90 9.43 -14.72
N MET A 235 -4.06 9.07 -15.69
CA MET A 235 -4.46 8.70 -17.06
C MET A 235 -3.88 7.33 -17.44
N ASN A 236 -4.68 6.27 -17.36
CA ASN A 236 -4.22 4.91 -17.66
C ASN A 236 -4.51 4.51 -19.11
N TRP A 237 -3.91 5.26 -20.03
CA TRP A 237 -4.05 5.05 -21.46
C TRP A 237 -2.68 5.02 -22.11
N ALA A 238 -2.51 4.19 -23.14
CA ALA A 238 -1.28 4.08 -23.89
C ALA A 238 -1.57 4.06 -25.39
N SER A 239 -1.04 5.05 -26.10
CA SER A 239 -0.99 5.10 -27.57
C SER A 239 0.45 5.28 -28.02
N ILE A 240 0.88 4.57 -29.06
CA ILE A 240 2.20 4.75 -29.67
C ILE A 240 2.27 5.99 -30.57
N VAL A 241 1.14 6.64 -30.82
CA VAL A 241 1.05 7.85 -31.65
C VAL A 241 1.12 9.07 -30.74
N ASP A 242 2.15 9.89 -30.93
CA ASP A 242 2.22 11.22 -30.33
C ASP A 242 1.05 12.07 -30.82
N SER A 243 0.46 12.83 -29.90
CA SER A 243 -0.66 13.69 -30.17
C SER A 243 -0.31 15.11 -29.76
N ALA A 244 -0.07 15.97 -30.75
CA ALA A 244 0.01 17.41 -30.52
C ALA A 244 -1.25 17.94 -29.79
N THR A 245 -2.40 17.31 -30.02
CA THR A 245 -3.66 17.59 -29.31
C THR A 245 -3.55 17.38 -27.80
N MET A 246 -2.70 16.47 -27.32
CA MET A 246 -2.48 16.23 -25.88
C MET A 246 -1.47 17.18 -25.24
N GLN A 247 -0.60 17.84 -26.01
CA GLN A 247 0.43 18.74 -25.46
C GLN A 247 -0.17 20.00 -24.83
N SER A 248 -1.21 20.58 -25.44
CA SER A 248 -1.89 21.77 -24.91
C SER A 248 -2.63 21.49 -23.59
N PRO A 249 -3.46 20.43 -23.48
CA PRO A 249 -4.10 20.02 -22.22
C PRO A 249 -3.10 19.72 -21.10
N THR A 250 -2.01 19.01 -21.37
CA THR A 250 -1.03 18.70 -20.31
C THR A 250 -0.30 19.96 -19.85
N SER A 251 0.09 20.84 -20.77
CA SER A 251 0.68 22.14 -20.43
C SER A 251 -0.29 23.02 -19.64
N TYR A 252 -1.57 23.03 -20.01
CA TYR A 252 -2.61 23.79 -19.33
C TYR A 252 -2.84 23.27 -17.91
N ALA A 253 -3.06 21.96 -17.74
CA ALA A 253 -3.22 21.34 -16.42
C ALA A 253 -1.98 21.58 -15.53
N HIS A 254 -0.77 21.45 -16.08
CA HIS A 254 0.46 21.78 -15.37
C HIS A 254 0.51 23.26 -14.93
N SER A 255 0.09 24.19 -15.79
CA SER A 255 0.03 25.63 -15.45
C SER A 255 -0.94 25.93 -14.30
N LYS A 256 -1.93 25.06 -14.07
CA LYS A 256 -2.84 25.10 -12.92
C LYS A 256 -2.31 24.36 -11.69
N GLY A 257 -1.09 23.83 -11.76
CA GLY A 257 -0.45 23.09 -10.67
C GLY A 257 -0.94 21.65 -10.52
N VAL A 258 -1.55 21.08 -11.56
CA VAL A 258 -1.97 19.67 -11.56
C VAL A 258 -0.76 18.77 -11.79
N VAL A 259 -0.55 17.79 -10.89
CA VAL A 259 0.38 16.68 -11.12
C VAL A 259 -0.30 15.64 -12.00
N MET A 260 0.32 15.27 -13.11
CA MET A 260 -0.23 14.27 -14.02
C MET A 260 0.59 12.98 -13.95
N THR A 261 -0.09 11.85 -13.78
CA THR A 261 0.48 10.51 -13.86
C THR A 261 -0.14 9.75 -15.02
N ALA A 262 0.64 8.91 -15.68
CA ALA A 262 0.12 8.03 -16.72
C ALA A 262 0.90 6.73 -16.81
N ALA A 263 0.19 5.65 -17.14
CA ALA A 263 0.76 4.31 -17.27
C ALA A 263 1.72 4.24 -18.47
N ALA A 264 2.91 3.65 -18.29
CA ALA A 264 3.89 3.49 -19.36
C ALA A 264 3.43 2.50 -20.47
N GLY A 265 2.49 1.62 -20.18
CA GLY A 265 2.01 0.59 -21.10
C GLY A 265 2.70 -0.76 -20.90
N ASN A 266 2.08 -1.82 -21.43
CA ASN A 266 2.34 -3.21 -21.04
C ASN A 266 2.85 -4.07 -22.22
N SER A 267 3.79 -3.55 -23.01
CA SER A 267 4.31 -4.21 -24.22
C SER A 267 5.77 -4.63 -24.11
N ASN A 268 6.40 -4.43 -22.95
CA ASN A 268 7.83 -4.67 -22.69
C ASN A 268 8.76 -4.07 -23.76
N CYS A 269 8.51 -2.83 -24.17
CA CYS A 269 9.37 -2.16 -25.14
C CYS A 269 9.87 -0.78 -24.69
N ASP A 270 10.99 -0.35 -25.30
CA ASP A 270 11.46 1.03 -25.31
C ASP A 270 10.69 1.83 -26.37
N CYS A 271 9.41 2.03 -26.10
CA CYS A 271 8.44 2.59 -27.03
C CYS A 271 7.66 3.66 -26.29
N PRO A 272 7.94 4.96 -26.53
CA PRO A 272 7.19 6.05 -25.91
C PRO A 272 5.70 5.89 -26.16
N THR A 273 4.91 5.87 -25.08
CA THR A 273 3.45 5.83 -25.13
C THR A 273 2.87 7.13 -24.58
N TYR A 274 1.75 7.56 -25.16
CA TYR A 274 1.10 8.82 -24.80
C TYR A 274 -0.24 8.54 -24.10
N PRO A 275 -0.56 9.30 -23.03
CA PRO A 275 0.10 10.55 -22.62
C PRO A 275 1.36 10.42 -21.74
N ALA A 276 1.82 9.21 -21.38
CA ALA A 276 2.91 9.01 -20.42
C ALA A 276 4.27 9.64 -20.81
N ALA A 277 4.62 9.64 -22.09
CA ALA A 277 5.80 10.33 -22.64
C ALA A 277 5.54 11.83 -22.94
N GLY A 278 4.33 12.31 -22.68
CA GLY A 278 3.92 13.69 -22.94
C GLY A 278 4.59 14.69 -21.99
N PRO A 279 4.66 15.98 -22.39
CA PRO A 279 5.26 17.01 -21.54
C PRO A 279 4.47 17.17 -20.24
N TYR A 280 5.21 17.35 -19.13
CA TYR A 280 4.69 17.52 -17.77
C TYR A 280 3.96 16.32 -17.17
N VAL A 281 3.96 15.17 -17.85
CA VAL A 281 3.37 13.93 -17.35
C VAL A 281 4.46 13.08 -16.70
N LEU A 282 4.16 12.53 -15.53
CA LEU A 282 4.95 11.49 -14.91
C LEU A 282 4.56 10.16 -15.54
N GLY A 283 5.30 9.73 -16.55
CA GLY A 283 5.18 8.37 -17.08
C GLY A 283 5.65 7.35 -16.04
N VAL A 284 4.75 6.42 -15.68
CA VAL A 284 4.95 5.46 -14.59
C VAL A 284 5.12 4.06 -15.14
N ALA A 285 6.33 3.52 -14.99
CA ALA A 285 6.62 2.11 -15.23
C ALA A 285 6.24 1.26 -14.01
N GLY A 286 6.09 -0.05 -14.21
CA GLY A 286 5.87 -0.97 -13.13
C GLY A 286 7.10 -1.74 -12.71
N VAL A 287 7.13 -2.06 -11.42
CA VAL A 287 8.04 -3.02 -10.83
C VAL A 287 7.29 -4.19 -10.23
N ASP A 288 7.96 -5.34 -10.16
CA ASP A 288 7.50 -6.50 -9.41
C ASP A 288 7.82 -6.39 -7.92
N ASN A 289 7.42 -7.40 -7.15
CA ASN A 289 7.66 -7.46 -5.71
C ASN A 289 9.14 -7.57 -5.31
N SER A 290 10.05 -7.82 -6.26
CA SER A 290 11.49 -7.82 -6.04
C SER A 290 12.12 -6.46 -6.37
N GLY A 291 11.30 -5.48 -6.79
CA GLY A 291 11.76 -4.16 -7.22
C GLY A 291 12.37 -4.15 -8.61
N ASN A 292 12.28 -5.25 -9.36
CA ASN A 292 12.74 -5.30 -10.74
C ASN A 292 11.64 -4.78 -11.66
N LYS A 293 12.00 -4.29 -12.86
CA LYS A 293 11.00 -3.93 -13.88
C LYS A 293 10.06 -5.12 -14.12
N ALA A 294 8.75 -4.88 -14.04
CA ALA A 294 7.76 -5.90 -14.37
C ALA A 294 7.97 -6.40 -15.81
N GLY A 295 7.65 -7.68 -16.05
CA GLY A 295 7.98 -8.35 -17.32
C GLY A 295 7.29 -7.71 -18.53
N ASP A 296 6.11 -7.14 -18.34
CA ASP A 296 5.27 -6.46 -19.33
C ASP A 296 5.47 -4.94 -19.37
N SER A 297 5.95 -4.31 -18.29
CA SER A 297 6.15 -2.85 -18.27
C SER A 297 7.06 -2.36 -19.40
N ASN A 298 6.57 -1.39 -20.16
CA ASN A 298 7.38 -0.55 -21.04
C ASN A 298 8.43 0.21 -20.25
N TYR A 299 9.48 0.64 -20.94
CA TYR A 299 10.64 1.32 -20.38
C TYR A 299 11.17 2.38 -21.34
N GLY A 300 12.19 3.12 -20.90
CA GLY A 300 12.87 4.11 -21.72
C GLY A 300 13.21 5.38 -20.96
N SER A 301 13.93 6.29 -21.62
CA SER A 301 14.36 7.56 -21.04
C SER A 301 13.22 8.55 -20.75
N TRP A 302 12.03 8.29 -21.29
CA TRP A 302 10.82 9.09 -21.11
C TRP A 302 10.02 8.71 -19.84
N VAL A 303 10.30 7.55 -19.24
CA VAL A 303 9.72 7.14 -17.96
C VAL A 303 10.27 8.01 -16.85
N ALA A 304 9.40 8.58 -16.03
CA ALA A 304 9.79 9.49 -14.94
C ALA A 304 10.06 8.73 -13.63
N ILE A 305 9.25 7.72 -13.33
CA ILE A 305 9.29 6.96 -12.09
C ILE A 305 8.75 5.54 -12.31
N ALA A 306 9.09 4.62 -11.42
CA ALA A 306 8.49 3.30 -11.39
C ALA A 306 7.78 3.07 -10.04
N ALA A 307 6.70 2.31 -10.06
CA ALA A 307 5.89 2.00 -8.88
C ALA A 307 5.40 0.55 -8.91
N PRO A 308 4.94 -0.01 -7.77
CA PRO A 308 4.40 -1.35 -7.70
C PRO A 308 3.34 -1.66 -8.77
N GLU A 309 3.56 -2.70 -9.56
CA GLU A 309 2.64 -3.21 -10.58
C GLU A 309 2.30 -4.67 -10.24
N GLY A 310 1.19 -4.89 -9.53
CA GLY A 310 0.73 -6.25 -9.21
C GLY A 310 0.29 -6.44 -7.76
N ASN A 311 -0.61 -7.41 -7.56
CA ASN A 311 -1.19 -7.75 -6.25
C ASN A 311 -1.78 -6.55 -5.48
N MET A 312 -2.21 -5.51 -6.20
CA MET A 312 -2.97 -4.43 -5.61
C MET A 312 -4.40 -4.91 -5.47
N THR A 313 -4.82 -5.27 -4.25
CA THR A 313 -6.19 -5.71 -4.00
C THR A 313 -7.12 -4.52 -4.21
N SER A 314 -7.97 -4.60 -5.23
CA SER A 314 -8.93 -3.54 -5.54
C SER A 314 -10.29 -4.10 -5.94
N TRP A 315 -11.32 -3.24 -5.85
CA TRP A 315 -12.67 -3.49 -6.31
C TRP A 315 -12.90 -2.98 -7.74
N PRO A 316 -13.70 -3.64 -8.58
CA PRO A 316 -14.26 -4.99 -8.44
C PRO A 316 -13.24 -6.05 -8.89
N LEU A 317 -13.64 -7.33 -8.98
CA LEU A 317 -12.85 -8.35 -9.67
C LEU A 317 -12.52 -7.88 -11.09
N ILE A 318 -11.40 -8.32 -11.67
CA ILE A 318 -10.98 -7.93 -13.03
C ILE A 318 -12.09 -8.18 -14.06
N ASN A 319 -12.86 -9.27 -13.92
CA ASN A 319 -14.00 -9.60 -14.78
C ASN A 319 -15.26 -8.73 -14.55
N GLY A 320 -15.18 -7.72 -13.70
CA GLY A 320 -16.27 -6.82 -13.36
C GLY A 320 -17.30 -7.37 -12.38
N ALA A 321 -17.11 -8.59 -11.86
CA ALA A 321 -17.99 -9.17 -10.85
C ALA A 321 -17.71 -8.58 -9.46
N PRO A 322 -18.72 -8.56 -8.55
CA PRO A 322 -18.50 -8.16 -7.17
C PRO A 322 -17.40 -9.00 -6.51
N GLY A 323 -16.35 -8.36 -6.02
CA GLY A 323 -15.28 -8.95 -5.24
C GLY A 323 -13.99 -8.12 -5.29
N TYR A 324 -13.05 -8.45 -4.43
CA TYR A 324 -11.72 -7.85 -4.43
C TYR A 324 -10.73 -8.84 -5.05
N ALA A 325 -9.93 -8.39 -6.00
CA ALA A 325 -8.88 -9.20 -6.60
C ALA A 325 -7.58 -8.42 -6.74
N PRO A 326 -6.44 -9.12 -6.74
CA PRO A 326 -5.18 -8.55 -7.16
C PRO A 326 -5.27 -8.10 -8.63
N VAL A 327 -4.93 -6.85 -8.89
CA VAL A 327 -4.73 -6.31 -10.24
C VAL A 327 -3.25 -6.04 -10.53
N GLY A 328 -2.89 -5.98 -11.81
CA GLY A 328 -1.54 -5.70 -12.32
C GLY A 328 -1.59 -4.79 -13.55
N GLY A 329 -0.50 -4.68 -14.30
CA GLY A 329 -0.38 -3.70 -15.38
C GLY A 329 0.17 -2.36 -14.89
N THR A 330 0.81 -1.59 -15.77
CA THR A 330 1.28 -0.22 -15.45
C THR A 330 0.09 0.68 -15.07
N SER A 331 -1.13 0.28 -15.45
CA SER A 331 -2.42 0.81 -14.97
C SER A 331 -2.64 0.67 -13.46
N SER A 332 -1.94 -0.23 -12.77
CA SER A 332 -1.89 -0.33 -11.31
C SER A 332 -0.79 0.56 -10.72
N ALA A 333 0.36 0.69 -11.39
CA ALA A 333 1.48 1.50 -10.92
C ALA A 333 1.19 3.01 -10.97
N ALA A 334 0.57 3.51 -12.05
CA ALA A 334 0.23 4.92 -12.18
C ALA A 334 -0.67 5.48 -11.05
N PRO A 335 -1.78 4.83 -10.65
CA PRO A 335 -2.60 5.30 -9.54
C PRO A 335 -1.92 5.19 -8.16
N VAL A 336 -0.92 4.32 -7.99
CA VAL A 336 -0.06 4.35 -6.79
C VAL A 336 0.65 5.70 -6.68
N VAL A 337 1.30 6.14 -7.77
CA VAL A 337 1.97 7.45 -7.81
C VAL A 337 0.97 8.58 -7.62
N ALA A 338 -0.23 8.46 -8.19
CA ALA A 338 -1.29 9.46 -8.03
C ALA A 338 -1.73 9.60 -6.56
N GLY A 339 -1.94 8.48 -5.86
CA GLY A 339 -2.26 8.46 -4.43
C GLY A 339 -1.14 9.06 -3.58
N ILE A 340 0.12 8.69 -3.84
CA ILE A 340 1.28 9.27 -3.13
C ILE A 340 1.38 10.79 -3.38
N ALA A 341 1.14 11.25 -4.61
CA ALA A 341 1.07 12.69 -4.90
C ALA A 341 -0.05 13.38 -4.10
N GLY A 342 -1.19 12.72 -3.92
CA GLY A 342 -2.27 13.17 -3.05
C GLY A 342 -1.86 13.31 -1.58
N LEU A 343 -1.13 12.32 -1.04
CA LEU A 343 -0.56 12.40 0.31
C LEU A 343 0.41 13.58 0.45
N LEU A 344 1.28 13.80 -0.54
CA LEU A 344 2.22 14.91 -0.55
C LEU A 344 1.50 16.28 -0.52
N PHE A 345 0.47 16.46 -1.34
CA PHE A 345 -0.37 17.66 -1.29
C PHE A 345 -1.10 17.85 0.04
N SER A 346 -1.42 16.76 0.72
CA SER A 346 -2.11 16.77 2.01
C SER A 346 -1.17 17.09 3.17
N ALA A 347 0.09 16.64 3.11
CA ALA A 347 1.12 16.93 4.10
C ALA A 347 1.67 18.36 3.96
N ASN A 348 1.69 18.91 2.75
CA ASN A 348 2.23 20.23 2.47
C ASN A 348 1.40 20.92 1.38
N THR A 349 0.74 22.03 1.72
CA THR A 349 -0.12 22.76 0.78
C THR A 349 0.66 23.50 -0.32
N VAL A 350 2.00 23.59 -0.21
CA VAL A 350 2.89 24.21 -1.20
C VAL A 350 3.77 23.15 -1.88
N VAL A 351 3.14 22.19 -2.57
CA VAL A 351 3.84 21.29 -3.50
C VAL A 351 3.67 21.85 -4.91
N THR A 352 4.78 22.09 -5.62
CA THR A 352 4.77 22.47 -7.05
C THR A 352 5.59 21.47 -7.85
N MET A 353 5.07 21.01 -8.99
CA MET A 353 5.85 20.24 -9.97
C MET A 353 7.04 21.07 -10.43
N ARG A 354 8.24 20.64 -10.07
CA ARG A 354 9.48 21.11 -10.69
C ARG A 354 10.13 19.90 -11.33
N ARG A 355 10.29 19.94 -12.65
CA ARG A 355 11.15 18.98 -13.34
C ARG A 355 12.56 19.19 -12.79
N SER A 356 13.06 18.23 -12.03
CA SER A 356 14.48 18.21 -11.66
C SER A 356 15.26 18.14 -12.96
N SER A 357 16.01 19.20 -13.27
CA SER A 357 17.11 19.11 -14.22
C SER A 357 18.13 18.17 -13.60
N ARG A 358 18.01 16.86 -13.88
CA ARG A 358 19.06 15.93 -13.49
C ARG A 358 20.34 16.28 -14.26
N PRO A 359 21.52 16.18 -13.62
CA PRO A 359 22.82 16.50 -14.19
C PRO A 359 23.17 15.64 -15.40
#